data_AF-A0A5N5T537-F1
#
_entry.id   AF-A0A5N5T537-F1
#
_cell.length_a   1.000
_cell.length_b   1.000
_cell.length_c   1.000
_cell.angle_alpha   90.00
_cell.angle_beta   90.00
_cell.angle_gamma   90.00
#
_symmetry.space_group_name_H-M   'P 1'
#
loop_
_entity.id
_entity.type
_entity.pdbx_description
1 polymer ?
#
loop_
_entity_poly.entity_id
_entity_poly.type
_entity_poly.pdbx_seq_one_letter_code
_entity_poly.pdbx_strand_id
1 'polypeptide(L)' 'MEVPIRVVARVKPCLPEEESERCLQVAPTASQVILGFDDNFFDFDAVFGEDVTQKELYNTSLSDMVANFFQGKNI' A
#
# COMPACT_ATOMS: atom_id res chain seq x y z
N MET A 1 22.35 -11.91 7.41
CA MET A 1 21.42 -12.20 6.31
C MET A 1 20.72 -10.91 6.00
N GLU A 2 20.81 -10.43 4.76
CA GLU A 2 20.12 -9.21 4.32
C GLU A 2 18.67 -9.58 4.00
N VAL A 3 17.72 -8.80 4.51
CA VAL A 3 16.29 -8.99 4.25
C VAL A 3 15.86 -7.84 3.35
N PRO A 4 15.18 -8.09 2.22
CA PRO A 4 14.73 -7.03 1.33
C PRO A 4 13.75 -6.11 2.04
N ILE A 5 13.79 -4.82 1.70
CA ILE A 5 12.82 -3.84 2.18
C ILE A 5 11.47 -4.13 1.54
N ARG A 6 10.42 -4.25 2.35
CA ARG A 6 9.05 -4.33 1.86
C ARG A 6 8.51 -2.93 1.58
N VAL A 7 7.96 -2.71 0.40
CA VAL A 7 7.36 -1.46 -0.06
C VAL A 7 5.87 -1.66 -0.26
N VAL A 8 5.08 -0.86 0.45
CA VAL A 8 3.62 -0.93 0.42
C VAL A 8 3.06 0.42 -0.02
N ALA A 9 2.13 0.40 -0.98
CA ALA A 9 1.42 1.60 -1.42
C ALA A 9 0.00 1.65 -0.83
N ARG A 10 -0.43 2.83 -0.41
CA ARG A 10 -1.83 3.08 -0.03
C ARG A 10 -2.34 4.30 -0.76
N VAL A 11 -3.47 4.15 -1.43
CA VAL A 11 -4.19 5.26 -2.04
C VAL A 11 -5.12 5.87 -0.99
N LYS A 12 -5.02 7.18 -0.79
CA LYS A 12 -5.92 7.90 0.12
C LYS A 12 -7.22 8.23 -0.62
N PRO A 13 -8.38 8.27 0.08
CA PRO A 13 -9.61 8.79 -0.48
C PRO A 13 -9.46 10.21 -1.05
N CYS A 14 -10.06 10.45 -2.21
CA CYS A 14 -10.19 11.79 -2.76
C CYS A 14 -11.08 12.65 -1.85
N LEU A 15 -10.65 13.85 -1.51
CA LEU A 15 -11.45 14.82 -0.77
C LEU A 15 -12.39 15.57 -1.73
N PRO A 16 -13.54 16.11 -1.26
CA PRO A 16 -14.46 16.86 -2.11
C PRO A 16 -13.81 18.03 -2.85
N GLU A 17 -12.86 18.72 -2.22
CA GLU A 17 -12.09 19.81 -2.83
C GLU A 17 -11.05 19.35 -3.86
N GLU A 18 -10.75 18.05 -3.91
CA GLU A 18 -9.82 17.41 -4.83
C GLU A 18 -10.55 16.73 -6.01
N GLU A 19 -11.88 16.84 -6.10
CA GLU A 19 -12.67 16.21 -7.16
C GLU A 19 -12.26 16.72 -8.55
N SER A 20 -11.44 15.91 -9.21
CA SER A 20 -10.96 16.03 -10.57
C SER A 20 -11.01 14.64 -11.22
N GLU A 21 -10.58 14.52 -12.47
CA GLU A 21 -10.53 13.23 -13.17
C GLU A 21 -9.67 12.22 -12.39
N ARG A 22 -10.21 11.00 -12.18
CA ARG A 22 -9.46 9.92 -11.53
C ARG A 22 -8.31 9.48 -12.42
N CYS A 23 -7.09 9.78 -11.99
CA CYS A 23 -5.86 9.44 -12.71
C CYS A 23 -5.17 8.17 -12.18
N LEU A 24 -5.79 7.44 -11.24
CA LEU A 24 -5.16 6.31 -10.58
C LEU A 24 -6.15 5.16 -10.40
N GLN A 25 -5.70 3.95 -10.73
CA GLN A 25 -6.44 2.71 -10.50
C GLN A 25 -5.61 1.79 -9.62
N VAL A 26 -6.28 1.00 -8.78
CA VAL A 26 -5.63 0.09 -7.82
C VAL A 26 -6.07 -1.33 -8.12
N ALA A 27 -5.11 -2.24 -8.22
CA ALA A 27 -5.34 -3.67 -8.36
C ALA A 27 -4.72 -4.41 -7.14
N PRO A 28 -5.41 -4.48 -5.99
CA PRO A 28 -4.88 -5.10 -4.77
C PRO A 28 -4.41 -6.53 -4.95
N THR A 29 -5.15 -7.33 -5.72
CA THR A 29 -4.81 -8.74 -5.97
C THR A 29 -3.53 -8.92 -6.79
N ALA A 30 -3.17 -7.93 -7.61
CA ALA A 30 -1.94 -7.92 -8.39
C ALA A 30 -0.80 -7.16 -7.69
N SER A 31 -1.05 -6.58 -6.50
CA SER A 31 -0.14 -5.64 -5.85
C SER A 31 0.31 -4.49 -6.76
N GLN A 32 -0.61 -3.96 -7.57
CA GLN A 32 -0.29 -2.95 -8.59
C GLN A 32 -1.10 -1.65 -8.46
N VAL A 33 -0.44 -0.55 -8.83
CA VAL A 33 -1.07 0.75 -9.11
C VAL A 33 -0.89 1.08 -10.58
N ILE A 34 -1.95 1.61 -11.20
CA ILE A 34 -1.96 2.01 -12.61
C ILE A 34 -2.16 3.52 -12.65
N LEU A 35 -1.22 4.24 -13.27
CA LEU A 35 -1.23 5.70 -13.35
C LEU A 35 -1.63 6.19 -14.76
N GLY A 36 -2.65 7.03 -14.81
CA GLY A 36 -3.16 7.64 -16.04
C GLY A 36 -3.87 6.64 -16.96
N PHE A 37 -3.85 6.95 -18.26
CA PHE A 37 -4.48 6.15 -19.31
C PHE A 37 -3.47 5.35 -20.16
N ASP A 38 -2.17 5.57 -19.95
CA ASP A 38 -1.08 5.06 -20.80
C ASP A 38 -0.37 3.83 -20.22
N ASP A 39 -1.11 2.87 -19.66
CA ASP A 39 -0.56 1.56 -19.25
C ASP A 39 0.68 1.65 -18.32
N ASN A 40 0.75 2.66 -17.45
CA ASN A 40 1.85 2.80 -16.48
C ASN A 40 1.58 1.96 -15.23
N PHE A 41 2.09 0.73 -15.21
CA PHE A 41 1.96 -0.20 -14.09
C PHE A 41 3.13 -0.06 -13.11
N PHE A 42 2.81 0.00 -11.82
CA PHE A 42 3.78 0.02 -10.72
C PHE A 42 3.50 -1.14 -9.76
N ASP A 43 4.47 -2.04 -9.61
CA ASP A 43 4.41 -3.19 -8.70
C ASP A 43 4.93 -2.85 -7.30
N PHE A 44 4.29 -3.42 -6.29
CA PHE A 44 4.65 -3.30 -4.88
C PHE A 44 4.56 -4.66 -4.19
N ASP A 45 5.01 -4.77 -2.94
CA ASP A 45 4.77 -5.98 -2.14
C ASP A 45 3.28 -6.09 -1.75
N ALA A 46 2.62 -4.95 -1.54
CA ALA A 46 1.18 -4.85 -1.37
C ALA A 46 0.68 -3.45 -1.76
N VAL A 47 -0.56 -3.38 -2.25
CA VAL A 47 -1.26 -2.11 -2.50
C VAL A 47 -2.62 -2.12 -1.84
N PHE A 48 -3.02 -0.97 -1.31
CA PHE A 48 -4.31 -0.78 -0.66
C PHE A 48 -5.10 0.36 -1.31
N GLY A 49 -6.37 0.08 -1.58
CA GLY A 49 -7.33 1.06 -2.09
C GLY A 49 -7.77 2.07 -1.05
N GLU A 50 -8.59 3.02 -1.49
CA GLU A 50 -9.12 4.11 -0.67
C GLU A 50 -10.01 3.62 0.49
N ASP A 51 -10.64 2.47 0.32
CA ASP A 51 -11.56 1.84 1.26
C ASP A 51 -10.87 1.12 2.43
N VAL A 52 -9.55 0.96 2.38
CA VAL A 52 -8.81 0.28 3.45
C VAL A 52 -8.91 1.06 4.77
N THR A 53 -9.25 0.35 5.84
CA THR A 53 -9.22 0.91 7.19
C THR A 53 -7.79 0.95 7.73
N GLN A 54 -7.54 1.84 8.71
CA GLN A 54 -6.25 1.88 9.41
C GLN A 54 -5.92 0.54 10.11
N LYS A 55 -6.96 -0.16 10.59
CA LYS A 55 -6.80 -1.45 11.25
C LYS A 55 -6.36 -2.53 10.26
N GLU A 56 -6.97 -2.59 9.08
CA GLU A 56 -6.59 -3.55 8.03
C GLU A 56 -5.17 -3.27 7.53
N LEU A 57 -4.82 -2.00 7.29
CA LEU A 57 -3.47 -1.62 6.88
C LEU A 57 -2.41 -2.05 7.91
N TYR A 58 -2.66 -1.78 9.20
CA TYR A 58 -1.78 -2.18 10.30
C TYR A 58 -1.65 -3.70 10.39
N ASN A 59 -2.77 -4.42 10.39
CA ASN A 59 -2.80 -5.86 10.54
C ASN A 59 -2.04 -6.55 9.40
N THR A 60 -2.20 -6.08 8.16
CA THR A 60 -1.57 -6.71 7.00
C THR A 60 -0.09 -6.32 6.83
N SER A 61 0.28 -5.07 7.14
CA SER A 61 1.63 -4.57 6.78
C SER A 61 2.60 -4.51 7.97
N LEU A 62 2.10 -4.23 9.17
CA LEU A 62 2.93 -3.82 10.31
C LEU A 62 2.89 -4.79 11.49
N SER A 63 1.83 -5.59 11.64
CA SER A 63 1.65 -6.49 12.79
C SER A 63 2.85 -7.43 13.00
N ASP A 64 3.33 -8.06 11.93
CA ASP A 64 4.51 -8.93 11.97
C ASP A 64 5.80 -8.18 12.28
N MET A 65 5.95 -6.93 11.81
CA MET A 65 7.12 -6.12 12.15
C MET A 65 7.12 -5.79 13.65
N VAL A 66 5.98 -5.37 14.19
CA VAL A 66 5.84 -5.12 15.63
C VAL A 66 6.12 -6.38 16.44
N ALA A 67 5.63 -7.55 16.01
CA ALA A 67 5.94 -8.82 16.67
C ALA A 67 7.44 -9.16 16.63
N ASN A 68 8.10 -8.92 15.50
CA ASN A 68 9.55 -9.11 15.35
C ASN A 68 10.36 -8.15 16.24
N PHE A 69 9.88 -6.92 16.44
CA PHE A 69 10.51 -5.98 17.36
C PHE A 69 10.55 -6.51 18.79
N PHE A 70 9.46 -7.11 19.27
CA PHE A 70 9.42 -7.76 20.58
C PHE A 70 10.30 -9.02 20.69
N GLN A 71 10.83 -9.53 19.57
CA GLN A 71 11.85 -10.58 19.54
C GLN A 71 13.28 -10.02 19.57
N GLY A 72 13.46 -8.71 19.76
CA GLY A 72 14.76 -8.05 19.82
C GLY A 72 15.37 -7.72 18.45
N LYS A 73 14.56 -7.74 17.37
CA LYS A 73 15.00 -7.29 16.04
C LYS A 73 14.77 -5.80 15.89
N ASN A 74 15.68 -5.13 15.19
CA ASN A 74 15.42 -3.78 14.67
C ASN A 74 14.46 -3.91 13.47
N ILE A 75 13.56 -2.93 13.35
CA ILE A 75 12.53 -2.85 12.31
C ILE A 75 12.62 -1.52 11.57
#